data_AF-W1PBL8-F1
#
_entry.id   AF-W1PBL8-F1
#
_cell.length_a   1.000
_cell.length_b   1.000
_cell.length_c   1.000
_cell.angle_alpha   90.00
_cell.angle_beta   90.00
_cell.angle_gamma   90.00
#
_symmetry.space_group_name_H-M   'P 1'
#
loop_
_entity.id
_entity.type
_entity.pdbx_description
1 polymer ?
#
loop_
_entity_poly.entity_id
_entity_poly.type
_entity_poly.pdbx_seq_one_letter_code
_entity_poly.pdbx_strand_id
1 'polypeptide(L)'
;MARLDVLARSLDPLPRTDFYYGRVIPCKSTDPFFGYMGGMGYILSWDLVEWIGISNITRNHAEGFEDKLVSEWFNEGNRAKNRFTATPRMYDVPGLTTCSHEYMPDTIGVHRLKNKRTWAQVLRYFNVTDGVKPSKMYHLL
;
A
#
# COMPACT_ATOMS: atom_id res chain seq x y z
N MET A 1 7.67 -4.83 0.32
CA MET A 1 8.83 -4.15 -0.30
C MET A 1 8.28 -3.21 -1.34
N ALA A 2 8.73 -1.95 -1.36
CA ALA A 2 8.19 -0.92 -2.22
C ALA A 2 9.28 -0.23 -3.05
N ARG A 3 8.92 0.24 -4.25
CA ARG A 3 9.78 1.06 -5.13
C ARG A 3 9.36 2.52 -5.02
N LEU A 4 10.13 3.29 -4.25
CA LEU A 4 9.78 4.65 -3.87
C LEU A 4 9.74 5.63 -5.05
N ASP A 5 10.56 5.41 -6.08
CA ASP A 5 10.58 6.25 -7.28
C ASP A 5 9.28 6.08 -8.10
N VAL A 6 8.80 4.84 -8.23
CA VAL A 6 7.54 4.52 -8.91
C VAL A 6 6.36 5.06 -8.11
N LEU A 7 6.41 4.92 -6.79
CA LEU A 7 5.42 5.51 -5.89
C LEU A 7 5.40 7.04 -5.99
N ALA A 8 6.54 7.70 -5.96
CA ALA A 8 6.60 9.16 -6.07
C ALA A 8 5.99 9.65 -7.39
N ARG A 9 6.34 9.01 -8.51
CA ARG A 9 5.74 9.32 -9.83
C ARG A 9 4.24 9.04 -9.88
N SER A 10 3.74 8.04 -9.15
CA SER A 10 2.29 7.76 -9.12
C SER A 10 1.50 8.81 -8.33
N LEU A 11 2.14 9.47 -7.38
CA LEU A 11 1.54 10.50 -6.52
C LEU A 11 1.66 11.91 -7.10
N ASP A 12 2.64 12.14 -7.97
CA ASP A 12 2.94 13.46 -8.52
C ASP A 12 1.73 14.20 -9.12
N PRO A 13 0.87 13.57 -9.95
CA PRO A 13 -0.27 14.26 -10.55
C PRO A 13 -1.48 14.37 -9.61
N LEU A 14 -1.41 13.84 -8.39
CA LEU A 14 -2.56 13.71 -7.50
C LEU A 14 -2.69 14.88 -6.51
N PRO A 15 -3.92 15.17 -6.02
CA PRO A 15 -4.14 16.18 -5.00
C PRO A 15 -3.33 15.93 -3.72
N ARG A 16 -2.97 17.02 -3.02
CA ARG A 16 -2.17 16.97 -1.78
C ARG A 16 -3.01 17.11 -0.51
N THR A 17 -4.32 17.31 -0.65
CA THR A 17 -5.27 17.54 0.46
C THR A 17 -6.42 16.55 0.38
N ASP A 18 -6.98 16.18 1.52
CA ASP A 18 -8.10 15.24 1.64
C ASP A 18 -7.87 13.94 0.83
N PHE A 19 -6.61 13.48 0.80
CA PHE A 19 -6.08 12.48 -0.11
C PHE A 19 -5.88 11.12 0.57
N TYR A 20 -6.41 10.07 -0.04
CA TYR A 20 -6.28 8.69 0.44
C TYR A 20 -5.95 7.72 -0.71
N TYR A 21 -4.80 7.06 -0.63
CA TYR A 21 -4.27 6.24 -1.72
C TYR A 21 -3.77 4.89 -1.23
N GLY A 22 -4.07 3.82 -1.96
CA GLY A 22 -3.53 2.50 -1.65
C GLY A 22 -4.18 1.40 -2.49
N ARG A 23 -3.96 0.13 -2.12
CA ARG A 23 -4.62 -1.00 -2.79
C ARG A 23 -5.99 -1.25 -2.17
N VAL A 24 -7.04 -1.16 -2.99
CA VAL A 24 -8.40 -1.45 -2.56
C VAL A 24 -8.58 -2.92 -2.19
N ILE A 25 -9.23 -3.16 -1.04
CA ILE A 25 -9.77 -4.44 -0.60
C ILE A 25 -11.30 -4.33 -0.61
N PRO A 26 -12.04 -5.27 -1.23
CA PRO A 26 -11.57 -6.50 -1.88
C PRO A 26 -10.73 -6.29 -3.16
N CYS A 27 -9.69 -7.11 -3.35
CA CYS A 27 -8.65 -6.94 -4.38
C CYS A 27 -9.13 -6.99 -5.83
N LYS A 28 -10.35 -7.49 -6.08
CA LYS A 28 -10.99 -7.50 -7.40
C LYS A 28 -11.57 -6.14 -7.78
N SER A 29 -11.77 -5.24 -6.82
CA SER A 29 -12.25 -3.89 -7.08
C SER A 29 -11.10 -2.97 -7.49
N THR A 30 -11.40 -2.07 -8.42
CA THR A 30 -10.57 -0.91 -8.75
C THR A 30 -11.20 0.40 -8.27
N ASP A 31 -12.43 0.36 -7.75
CA ASP A 31 -13.13 1.52 -7.22
C ASP A 31 -12.58 1.89 -5.83
N PRO A 32 -11.94 3.06 -5.66
CA PRO A 32 -11.38 3.49 -4.39
C PRO A 32 -12.41 3.84 -3.32
N PHE A 33 -13.71 3.87 -3.65
CA PHE A 33 -14.80 4.14 -2.70
C PHE A 33 -15.57 2.88 -2.27
N PHE A 34 -15.41 1.75 -2.96
CA PHE A 34 -16.17 0.52 -2.68
C PHE A 34 -15.76 -0.18 -1.37
N GLY A 35 -14.51 -0.03 -0.95
CA GLY A 35 -13.96 -0.75 0.20
C GLY A 35 -13.00 0.09 1.03
N TYR A 36 -11.83 -0.47 1.32
CA TYR A 36 -10.78 0.20 2.10
C TYR A 36 -9.40 -0.05 1.50
N MET A 37 -8.42 0.79 1.81
CA MET A 37 -7.04 0.56 1.36
C MET A 37 -6.35 -0.40 2.32
N GLY A 38 -5.98 -1.59 1.84
CA GLY A 38 -5.49 -2.66 2.71
C GLY A 38 -4.09 -2.43 3.29
N GLY A 39 -3.80 -3.12 4.40
CA GLY A 39 -2.55 -3.06 5.16
C GLY A 39 -1.26 -3.50 4.44
N MET A 40 -1.26 -3.60 3.11
CA MET A 40 -0.03 -3.64 2.31
C MET A 40 0.65 -2.26 2.16
N GLY A 41 -0.01 -1.22 2.66
CA GLY A 41 0.44 0.16 2.68
C GLY A 41 -0.58 1.08 2.00
N TYR A 42 -0.81 2.24 2.61
CA TYR A 42 -1.62 3.30 2.06
C TYR A 42 -0.99 4.66 2.44
N ILE A 43 -1.44 5.73 1.79
CA ILE A 43 -0.93 7.09 1.95
C ILE A 43 -2.11 8.01 2.24
N LEU A 44 -1.89 8.89 3.22
CA LEU A 44 -2.82 9.95 3.61
C LEU A 44 -2.14 11.30 3.40
N SER A 45 -2.90 12.31 3.00
CA SER A 45 -2.43 13.70 3.15
C SER A 45 -2.37 14.10 4.62
N TRP A 46 -1.55 15.10 4.92
CA TRP A 46 -1.29 15.54 6.29
C TRP A 46 -2.55 16.06 6.98
N ASP A 47 -3.43 16.76 6.27
CA ASP A 47 -4.70 17.26 6.82
C ASP A 47 -5.65 16.14 7.29
N LEU A 48 -5.61 14.97 6.64
CA LEU A 48 -6.33 13.78 7.12
C LEU A 48 -5.70 13.21 8.39
N VAL A 49 -4.36 13.19 8.47
CA VAL A 49 -3.63 12.74 9.66
C VAL A 49 -3.94 13.64 10.85
N GLU A 50 -3.93 14.96 10.66
CA GLU A 50 -4.31 15.94 11.68
C GLU A 50 -5.74 15.73 12.13
N TRP A 51 -6.67 15.56 11.17
CA TRP A 51 -8.07 15.30 11.48
C TRP A 51 -8.24 14.00 12.30
N ILE A 52 -7.54 12.91 11.95
CA ILE A 52 -7.56 11.66 12.72
C ILE A 52 -7.15 11.90 14.18
N GLY A 53 -6.14 12.72 14.44
CA GLY A 53 -5.64 12.99 15.80
C GLY A 53 -6.61 13.77 16.69
N ILE A 54 -7.49 14.59 16.11
CA ILE A 54 -8.40 15.47 16.85
C ILE A 54 -9.87 15.04 16.83
N SER A 55 -10.25 14.17 15.90
CA SER A 55 -11.65 13.78 15.68
C SER A 55 -12.21 12.93 16.82
N ASN A 56 -13.45 13.20 17.22
CA ASN A 56 -14.16 12.32 18.14
C ASN A 56 -14.61 11.01 17.47
N ILE A 57 -14.78 11.01 16.14
CA ILE A 57 -15.13 9.81 15.37
C ILE A 57 -14.03 8.75 15.54
N THR A 58 -12.78 9.14 15.33
CA THR A 58 -11.64 8.23 15.43
C THR A 58 -11.42 7.75 16.87
N ARG A 59 -11.62 8.62 17.86
CA ARG A 59 -11.52 8.28 19.30
C ARG A 59 -12.58 7.29 19.75
N ASN A 60 -13.81 7.44 19.27
CA ASN A 60 -14.94 6.60 19.67
C ASN A 60 -15.02 5.29 18.88
N HIS A 61 -14.28 5.18 17.78
CA HIS A 61 -14.30 4.02 16.90
C HIS A 61 -12.87 3.47 16.67
N ALA A 62 -12.16 3.13 17.74
CA ALA A 62 -10.74 2.74 17.68
C ALA A 62 -10.48 1.21 17.67
N GLU A 63 -11.51 0.38 17.82
CA GLU A 63 -11.37 -1.08 17.91
C GLU A 63 -11.68 -1.77 16.58
N GLY A 64 -10.72 -2.54 16.05
CA GLY A 64 -10.89 -3.28 14.79
C GLY A 64 -9.61 -3.40 13.97
N PHE A 65 -9.76 -3.79 12.70
CA PHE A 65 -8.66 -3.77 11.75
C PHE A 65 -8.39 -2.34 11.31
N GLU A 66 -7.20 -1.85 11.63
CA GLU A 66 -6.76 -0.47 11.39
C GLU A 66 -7.07 0.03 9.97
N ASP A 67 -6.75 -0.75 8.94
CA ASP A 67 -6.95 -0.38 7.54
C ASP A 67 -8.43 -0.24 7.14
N LYS A 68 -9.31 -1.05 7.74
CA LYS A 68 -10.76 -0.95 7.61
C LYS A 68 -11.31 0.26 8.37
N LEU A 69 -10.84 0.47 9.61
CA LEU A 69 -11.25 1.60 10.46
C LEU A 69 -10.93 2.94 9.80
N VAL A 70 -9.75 3.08 9.17
CA VAL A 70 -9.39 4.32 8.45
C VAL A 70 -10.41 4.69 7.38
N SER A 71 -10.87 3.73 6.57
CA SER A 71 -11.93 3.98 5.57
C SER A 71 -13.28 4.33 6.22
N GLU A 72 -13.64 3.64 7.30
CA GLU A 72 -14.88 3.87 8.05
C GLU A 72 -14.90 5.27 8.67
N TRP A 73 -13.80 5.70 9.30
CA TRP A 73 -13.65 7.05 9.84
C TRP A 73 -13.82 8.10 8.76
N PHE A 74 -13.22 7.91 7.59
CA PHE A 74 -13.37 8.87 6.50
C PHE A 74 -14.78 8.90 5.92
N ASN A 75 -15.46 7.76 5.84
CA ASN A 75 -16.85 7.71 5.40
C ASN A 75 -17.77 8.45 6.39
N GLU A 76 -17.63 8.18 7.69
CA GLU A 76 -18.42 8.81 8.74
C GLU A 76 -18.11 10.31 8.88
N GLY A 77 -16.82 10.67 8.82
CA GLY A 77 -16.34 12.05 8.92
C GLY A 77 -16.51 12.87 7.65
N ASN A 78 -17.05 12.28 6.58
CA ASN A 78 -17.18 12.89 5.26
C ASN A 78 -15.83 13.43 4.72
N ARG A 79 -14.74 12.68 4.97
CA ARG A 79 -13.35 12.98 4.59
C ARG A 79 -12.86 12.06 3.47
N ALA A 80 -11.63 12.32 3.04
CA ALA A 80 -10.92 11.62 1.98
C ALA A 80 -11.75 11.60 0.69
N LYS A 81 -12.11 12.77 0.16
CA LYS A 81 -12.81 12.91 -1.14
C LYS A 81 -11.90 12.65 -2.33
N ASN A 82 -10.59 12.83 -2.15
CA ASN A 82 -9.59 12.52 -3.16
C ASN A 82 -9.05 11.10 -2.95
N ARG A 83 -9.86 10.08 -3.24
CA ARG A 83 -9.44 8.66 -3.14
C ARG A 83 -8.94 8.13 -4.47
N PHE A 84 -7.79 7.48 -4.44
CA PHE A 84 -7.17 6.91 -5.63
C PHE A 84 -6.64 5.52 -5.33
N THR A 85 -6.67 4.65 -6.35
CA THR A 85 -6.22 3.27 -6.21
C THR A 85 -4.79 3.09 -6.74
N ALA A 86 -4.02 2.27 -6.02
CA ALA A 86 -2.75 1.73 -6.46
C ALA A 86 -2.92 0.43 -7.26
N THR A 87 -4.14 -0.10 -7.41
CA THR A 87 -4.40 -1.29 -8.26
C THR A 87 -3.97 -0.99 -9.70
N PRO A 88 -3.27 -1.91 -10.39
CA PRO A 88 -2.77 -3.21 -9.93
C PRO A 88 -1.38 -3.13 -9.27
N ARG A 89 -0.70 -2.00 -9.27
CA ARG A 89 0.72 -1.81 -8.91
C ARG A 89 1.11 -2.16 -7.46
N MET A 90 0.17 -2.39 -6.54
CA MET A 90 0.43 -2.92 -5.19
C MET A 90 -0.30 -4.25 -4.98
N TYR A 91 0.42 -5.33 -4.67
CA TYR A 91 -0.13 -6.68 -4.64
C TYR A 91 0.68 -7.65 -3.75
N ASP A 92 0.11 -8.80 -3.42
CA ASP A 92 0.82 -9.87 -2.71
C ASP A 92 1.80 -10.60 -3.63
N VAL A 93 2.84 -11.25 -3.09
CA VAL A 93 3.76 -12.09 -3.90
C VAL A 93 2.98 -13.02 -4.85
N PRO A 94 3.35 -13.09 -6.15
CA PRO A 94 2.65 -13.88 -7.15
C PRO A 94 2.37 -15.32 -6.69
N GLY A 95 1.12 -15.75 -6.83
CA GLY A 95 0.69 -17.12 -6.52
C GLY A 95 0.39 -17.40 -5.04
N LEU A 96 0.54 -16.42 -4.14
CA LEU A 96 0.22 -16.64 -2.72
C LEU A 96 -1.25 -16.42 -2.37
N THR A 97 -1.93 -15.49 -3.05
CA THR A 97 -3.31 -15.09 -2.72
C THR A 97 -4.09 -14.66 -3.95
N THR A 98 -5.41 -14.50 -3.79
CA THR A 98 -6.29 -13.87 -4.79
C THR A 98 -6.03 -12.37 -5.00
N CYS A 99 -5.18 -11.77 -4.17
CA CYS A 99 -4.72 -10.39 -4.27
C CYS A 99 -3.35 -10.28 -4.96
N SER A 100 -2.85 -11.38 -5.52
CA SER A 100 -1.60 -11.42 -6.28
C SER A 100 -1.87 -11.47 -7.78
N HIS A 101 -0.87 -11.07 -8.56
CA HIS A 101 -0.77 -11.30 -9.99
C HIS A 101 0.71 -11.31 -10.38
N GLU A 102 1.01 -11.48 -11.67
CA GLU A 102 2.38 -11.48 -12.19
C GLU A 102 3.13 -10.17 -11.91
N TYR A 103 4.45 -10.24 -11.92
CA TYR A 103 5.29 -9.06 -11.75
C TYR A 103 5.16 -8.07 -12.91
N MET A 104 5.07 -6.76 -12.60
CA MET A 104 4.87 -5.72 -13.61
C MET A 104 5.97 -4.65 -13.61
N PRO A 105 6.37 -4.06 -14.75
CA PRO A 105 7.43 -3.05 -14.78
C PRO A 105 7.20 -1.84 -13.86
N ASP A 106 5.95 -1.51 -13.55
CA ASP A 106 5.48 -0.34 -12.77
C ASP A 106 4.92 -0.70 -11.38
N THR A 107 5.18 -1.90 -10.86
CA THR A 107 4.99 -2.27 -9.45
C THR A 107 5.44 -1.19 -8.46
N ILE A 108 4.53 -0.75 -7.61
CA ILE A 108 4.79 0.13 -6.47
C ILE A 108 5.20 -0.70 -5.26
N GLY A 109 4.51 -1.81 -5.00
CA GLY A 109 4.75 -2.59 -3.79
C GLY A 109 4.35 -4.06 -3.90
N VAL A 110 5.21 -4.93 -3.38
CA VAL A 110 4.93 -6.35 -3.18
C VAL A 110 4.80 -6.63 -1.68
N HIS A 111 3.71 -7.28 -1.27
CA HIS A 111 3.37 -7.59 0.12
C HIS A 111 3.47 -9.11 0.42
N ARG A 112 3.35 -9.50 1.69
CA ARG A 112 3.53 -10.89 2.20
C ARG A 112 4.91 -11.52 2.03
N LEU A 113 5.98 -10.74 2.16
CA LEU A 113 7.37 -11.28 2.22
C LEU A 113 7.69 -11.90 3.59
N LYS A 114 6.97 -12.94 4.00
CA LYS A 114 7.03 -13.50 5.36
C LYS A 114 8.09 -14.59 5.55
N ASN A 115 8.80 -14.97 4.50
CA ASN A 115 9.88 -15.96 4.57
C ASN A 115 11.04 -15.66 3.60
N LYS A 116 12.19 -16.31 3.84
CA LYS A 116 13.43 -16.11 3.07
C LYS A 116 13.24 -16.30 1.55
N ARG A 117 12.42 -17.28 1.14
CA ARG A 117 12.14 -17.56 -0.28
C ARG A 117 11.41 -16.39 -0.95
N THR A 118 10.29 -15.95 -0.36
CA THR A 118 9.51 -14.81 -0.87
C THR A 118 10.34 -13.52 -0.89
N TRP A 119 11.21 -13.34 0.12
CA TRP A 119 12.08 -12.18 0.23
C TRP A 119 13.16 -12.17 -0.87
N ALA A 120 13.87 -13.28 -1.07
CA ALA A 120 14.87 -13.42 -2.12
C ALA A 120 14.26 -13.31 -3.53
N GLN A 121 13.07 -13.86 -3.75
CA GLN A 121 12.34 -13.76 -5.01
C GLN A 121 12.06 -12.30 -5.39
N VAL A 122 11.52 -11.51 -4.46
CA VAL A 122 11.20 -10.10 -4.72
C VAL A 122 12.45 -9.25 -4.86
N LEU A 123 13.51 -9.51 -4.08
CA LEU A 123 14.79 -8.83 -4.25
C LEU A 123 15.36 -9.00 -5.67
N ARG A 124 15.37 -10.24 -6.17
CA ARG A 124 15.84 -10.53 -7.54
C ARG A 124 14.98 -9.80 -8.56
N TYR A 125 13.67 -9.84 -8.39
CA TYR A 125 12.75 -9.16 -9.31
C TYR A 125 12.94 -7.64 -9.33
N PHE A 126 13.08 -6.99 -8.16
CA PHE A 126 13.36 -5.56 -8.10
C PHE A 126 14.80 -5.20 -8.52
N ASN A 127 15.63 -6.20 -8.82
CA ASN A 127 17.02 -6.04 -9.23
C ASN A 127 17.85 -5.22 -8.21
N VAL A 128 17.45 -5.22 -6.93
CA VAL A 128 18.05 -4.36 -5.88
C VAL A 128 19.46 -4.80 -5.52
N THR A 129 19.85 -6.00 -5.94
CA THR A 129 21.16 -6.58 -5.66
C THR A 129 22.03 -6.67 -6.91
N ASP A 130 21.58 -6.10 -8.03
CA ASP A 130 22.40 -6.02 -9.24
C ASP A 130 23.60 -5.12 -9.01
N GLY A 131 24.79 -5.63 -9.33
CA GLY A 131 26.05 -4.95 -9.05
C GLY A 131 26.49 -4.94 -7.56
N VAL A 132 25.72 -5.48 -6.62
CA VAL A 132 26.12 -5.52 -5.20
C VAL A 132 26.91 -6.79 -4.92
N LYS A 133 28.21 -6.66 -4.61
CA LYS A 133 29.10 -7.80 -4.35
C LYS A 133 28.75 -8.52 -3.04
N PRO A 134 28.47 -9.84 -3.05
CA PRO A 134 28.10 -10.59 -1.85
C PRO A 134 29.03 -10.29 -0.67
N SER A 135 28.46 -10.17 0.53
CA SER A 135 29.22 -9.92 1.75
C SER A 135 28.84 -10.92 2.83
N LYS A 136 29.57 -10.95 3.95
CA LYS A 136 29.22 -11.79 5.12
C LYS A 136 27.81 -11.51 5.68
N MET A 137 27.21 -10.36 5.32
CA MET A 137 25.88 -9.95 5.79
C MET A 137 24.74 -10.35 4.83
N TYR A 138 25.05 -10.78 3.60
CA TYR A 138 24.02 -11.27 2.67
C TYR A 138 24.62 -12.22 1.62
N HIS A 139 24.01 -13.39 1.49
CA HIS A 139 24.30 -14.37 0.44
C HIS A 139 23.06 -14.46 -0.45
N LEU A 140 23.19 -14.02 -1.71
CA LEU A 140 22.21 -14.35 -2.74
C LEU A 140 22.40 -15.83 -3.06
N LEU A 141 21.36 -16.63 -2.81
CA LEU A 141 21.32 -18.04 -3.21
C LEU A 141 21.54 -18.19 -4.71
#